data_AF-A0A0G4HLM2-F1
#
_entry.id   AF-A0A0G4HLM2-F1
#
_cell.length_a   1.000
_cell.length_b   1.000
_cell.length_c   1.000
_cell.angle_alpha   90.00
_cell.angle_beta   90.00
_cell.angle_gamma   90.00
#
_symmetry.space_group_name_H-M   'P 1'
#
loop_
_entity.id
_entity.type
_entity.pdbx_description
1 polymer ?
#
loop_
_entity_poly.entity_id
_entity_poly.type
_entity_poly.pdbx_seq_one_letter_code
_entity_poly.pdbx_strand_id
1 'polypeptide(L)'
;MIPPGSPFPPGAAGAADYAAQGGSSPPGTEPVAPRRTAGRHPFSSETSTRAFEAPKLTSRSQLNQTKGKGNKLQLLRGADVGWTLFLIVLPFVVFGFVDSIFAFRPVFFNLNRSDVLLFSFTVAYVEVVLLFLMTVVPLTVISVSGYLAAQAWGKGALAEAEEADKLHDHTGAKDPAETQKRKRVVSYEVQRKALNFLLPGYGAVIFLGALLGGLFLGTAVWEENLHAYYTLSGMQTYVSVDPSFSSMGYWDTGRVIFKEGSAIDAAKASSFKEANVKYCAAPVTRGASSGTHTDFWVVGVDCCGVNQDGTLEFFCGDHDADHARGGTRDIDSDSTGYFKLAVDQATKTFGLTVSAEPVFLHWKVDPLERELQAWAAGFDAFMFHLIIGGAIFALLGLAGLGLLMSMRAGVENAETKFRDAQLMARLRGTSVGGA
;
A
#
# COMPACT_ATOMS: atom_id res chain seq x y z
N MET A 1 32.03 51.05 -14.53
CA MET A 1 33.36 51.17 -13.90
C MET A 1 33.43 50.15 -12.76
N ILE A 2 34.48 49.33 -12.75
CA ILE A 2 34.88 48.22 -11.86
C ILE A 2 36.40 48.45 -11.62
N PRO A 3 37.11 47.94 -10.58
CA PRO A 3 36.91 47.74 -9.12
C PRO A 3 38.11 48.40 -8.35
N PRO A 4 38.72 47.96 -7.20
CA PRO A 4 39.12 46.61 -6.70
C PRO A 4 38.70 46.34 -5.22
N GLY A 5 38.85 45.19 -4.54
CA GLY A 5 39.45 43.88 -4.79
C GLY A 5 39.84 43.21 -3.43
N SER A 6 39.67 41.88 -3.34
CA SER A 6 40.32 40.88 -2.43
C SER A 6 39.80 40.68 -0.98
N PRO A 7 40.07 39.53 -0.32
CA PRO A 7 40.33 38.16 -0.81
C PRO A 7 39.50 37.04 -0.13
N PHE A 8 39.32 35.91 -0.83
CA PHE A 8 38.82 34.62 -0.31
C PHE A 8 39.95 33.82 0.37
N PRO A 9 39.67 33.02 1.43
CA PRO A 9 40.58 31.98 1.89
C PRO A 9 40.37 30.64 1.14
N PRO A 10 41.41 29.79 1.06
CA PRO A 10 41.38 28.53 0.34
C PRO A 10 40.98 27.33 1.23
N GLY A 11 40.34 26.35 0.59
CA GLY A 11 40.54 24.91 0.78
C GLY A 11 40.57 24.31 2.20
N ALA A 12 39.52 23.57 2.54
CA ALA A 12 39.61 22.44 3.45
C ALA A 12 39.08 21.18 2.73
N ALA A 13 40.01 20.48 2.09
CA ALA A 13 39.86 19.08 1.75
C ALA A 13 40.05 18.26 3.03
N GLY A 14 39.12 17.35 3.30
CA GLY A 14 39.14 16.48 4.48
C GLY A 14 38.14 15.34 4.32
N ALA A 15 38.30 14.56 3.25
CA ALA A 15 37.67 13.25 3.15
C ALA A 15 38.45 12.31 4.08
N ALA A 16 37.82 11.88 5.17
CA ALA A 16 38.35 10.84 6.05
C ALA A 16 37.84 9.48 5.57
N ASP A 17 38.82 8.64 5.27
CA ASP A 17 38.73 7.23 4.90
C ASP A 17 37.89 6.39 5.88
N TYR A 18 36.94 5.62 5.36
CA TYR A 18 36.51 4.37 6.00
C TYR A 18 36.92 3.20 5.12
N ALA A 19 37.93 2.48 5.62
CA ALA A 19 38.59 1.37 4.98
C ALA A 19 37.66 0.16 4.79
N ALA A 20 37.56 -0.29 3.55
CA ALA A 20 37.04 -1.59 3.18
C ALA A 20 38.07 -2.67 3.52
N GLN A 21 37.68 -3.69 4.28
CA GLN A 21 38.44 -4.92 4.41
C GLN A 21 38.01 -5.91 3.32
N GLY A 22 38.90 -6.13 2.35
CA GLY A 22 38.82 -7.20 1.38
C GLY A 22 39.36 -8.51 1.95
N GLY A 23 38.63 -9.60 1.73
CA GLY A 23 39.11 -10.98 1.86
C GLY A 23 39.06 -11.65 0.49
N SER A 24 40.21 -12.18 0.06
CA SER A 24 40.45 -12.76 -1.26
C SER A 24 40.64 -14.28 -1.23
N SER A 25 40.10 -14.93 -2.29
CA SER A 25 40.53 -16.20 -2.93
C SER A 25 40.16 -17.54 -2.27
N PRO A 26 40.12 -18.69 -3.00
CA PRO A 26 40.52 -18.97 -4.40
C PRO A 26 39.48 -19.74 -5.28
N PRO A 27 39.75 -19.95 -6.59
CA PRO A 27 38.87 -20.68 -7.52
C PRO A 27 39.24 -22.17 -7.64
N GLY A 28 38.24 -23.03 -7.89
CA GLY A 28 38.43 -24.47 -8.04
C GLY A 28 37.41 -25.16 -8.96
N THR A 29 37.88 -25.47 -10.17
CA THR A 29 37.71 -26.71 -10.96
C THR A 29 36.32 -27.29 -11.29
N GLU A 30 36.06 -27.37 -12.61
CA GLU A 30 35.09 -28.23 -13.31
C GLU A 30 35.26 -29.74 -12.99
N PRO A 31 34.22 -30.55 -13.22
CA PRO A 31 34.38 -31.55 -14.28
C PRO A 31 33.12 -31.90 -15.11
N VAL A 32 33.33 -31.97 -16.43
CA VAL A 32 33.08 -33.11 -17.35
C VAL A 32 31.77 -33.92 -17.24
N ALA A 33 31.01 -33.90 -18.35
CA ALA A 33 29.83 -34.72 -18.67
C ALA A 33 30.05 -36.25 -18.66
N PRO A 34 28.97 -37.06 -18.75
CA PRO A 34 28.87 -37.83 -20.00
C PRO A 34 27.47 -38.04 -20.58
N ARG A 35 27.54 -38.17 -21.91
CA ARG A 35 26.58 -38.59 -22.94
C ARG A 35 26.19 -40.08 -22.78
N ARG A 36 24.89 -40.43 -22.85
CA ARG A 36 24.39 -41.81 -23.09
C ARG A 36 23.09 -41.74 -23.91
N THR A 37 23.16 -42.02 -25.22
CA THR A 37 23.04 -43.32 -25.93
C THR A 37 21.60 -43.74 -26.24
N ALA A 38 21.36 -43.86 -27.54
CA ALA A 38 20.19 -44.45 -28.18
C ALA A 38 20.05 -45.95 -27.86
N GLY A 39 18.81 -46.45 -27.94
CA GLY A 39 18.48 -47.87 -27.94
C GLY A 39 17.24 -48.15 -28.80
N ARG A 40 17.50 -48.56 -30.05
CA ARG A 40 16.58 -49.39 -30.87
C ARG A 40 16.59 -50.82 -30.33
N HIS A 41 15.51 -51.57 -30.49
CA HIS A 41 15.44 -52.88 -31.21
C HIS A 41 14.06 -53.60 -31.05
N PRO A 42 13.76 -54.66 -31.84
CA PRO A 42 12.47 -54.92 -32.48
C PRO A 42 11.82 -56.25 -32.05
N PHE A 43 10.70 -56.65 -32.68
CA PHE A 43 10.21 -58.02 -33.03
C PHE A 43 8.71 -57.90 -33.40
N SER A 44 8.25 -58.16 -34.65
CA SER A 44 7.79 -59.45 -35.26
C SER A 44 6.79 -60.24 -34.38
N SER A 45 5.74 -60.92 -34.83
CA SER A 45 5.29 -61.43 -36.14
C SER A 45 3.84 -61.95 -36.02
N GLU A 46 3.12 -61.92 -37.14
CA GLU A 46 2.07 -62.83 -37.68
C GLU A 46 1.30 -63.83 -36.78
N THR A 47 -0.04 -63.87 -36.91
CA THR A 47 -0.86 -65.01 -37.46
C THR A 47 -2.37 -64.69 -37.32
N SER A 48 -3.15 -64.65 -38.41
CA SER A 48 -3.94 -65.74 -39.04
C SER A 48 -5.35 -65.95 -38.46
N THR A 49 -6.33 -65.47 -39.24
CA THR A 49 -7.68 -66.00 -39.55
C THR A 49 -8.36 -67.04 -38.64
N ARG A 50 -9.60 -66.75 -38.22
CA ARG A 50 -10.80 -67.51 -38.64
C ARG A 50 -12.11 -66.79 -38.32
N ALA A 51 -13.03 -66.87 -39.29
CA ALA A 51 -14.38 -66.34 -39.29
C ALA A 51 -15.31 -67.11 -38.36
N PHE A 52 -16.25 -66.39 -37.74
CA PHE A 52 -17.57 -66.91 -37.37
C PHE A 52 -18.60 -65.79 -37.53
N GLU A 53 -19.63 -66.07 -38.33
CA GLU A 53 -20.78 -65.20 -38.59
C GLU A 53 -21.83 -65.27 -37.47
N ALA A 54 -22.55 -64.14 -37.35
CA ALA A 54 -23.84 -63.89 -36.68
C ALA A 54 -23.86 -63.59 -35.16
N PRO A 55 -24.86 -62.83 -34.64
CA PRO A 55 -25.86 -61.97 -35.28
C PRO A 55 -25.73 -60.47 -34.92
N LYS A 56 -26.29 -59.59 -35.76
CA LYS A 56 -26.38 -58.13 -35.54
C LYS A 56 -27.11 -57.81 -34.22
N LEU A 57 -26.37 -57.34 -33.22
CA LEU A 57 -26.90 -56.60 -32.07
C LEU A 57 -26.39 -55.16 -32.11
N THR A 58 -27.22 -54.30 -32.68
CA THR A 58 -27.12 -52.84 -32.62
C THR A 58 -27.36 -52.34 -31.20
N SER A 59 -26.35 -52.30 -30.32
CA SER A 59 -26.39 -51.41 -29.13
C SER A 59 -25.05 -51.05 -28.46
N ARG A 60 -23.89 -51.51 -28.93
CA ARG A 60 -22.60 -51.26 -28.23
C ARG A 60 -21.80 -50.03 -28.68
N SER A 61 -22.19 -49.32 -29.75
CA SER A 61 -21.43 -48.17 -30.26
C SER A 61 -21.69 -46.84 -29.54
N GLN A 62 -22.71 -46.75 -28.68
CA GLN A 62 -23.01 -45.55 -27.89
C GLN A 62 -22.26 -45.48 -26.54
N LEU A 63 -21.70 -46.60 -26.05
CA LEU A 63 -21.03 -46.62 -24.74
C LEU A 63 -19.54 -46.23 -24.80
N ASN A 64 -18.90 -46.26 -25.98
CA ASN A 64 -17.48 -45.89 -26.13
C ASN A 64 -17.24 -44.42 -26.47
N GLN A 65 -18.27 -43.62 -26.76
CA GLN A 65 -18.12 -42.16 -26.98
C GLN A 65 -18.02 -41.34 -25.68
N THR A 66 -18.25 -41.94 -24.50
CA THR A 66 -18.12 -41.23 -23.22
C THR A 66 -16.69 -41.19 -22.69
N LYS A 67 -15.77 -42.05 -23.17
CA LYS A 67 -14.36 -42.08 -22.73
C LYS A 67 -13.51 -40.89 -23.18
N GLY A 68 -13.95 -40.13 -24.21
CA GLY A 68 -13.22 -38.94 -24.70
C GLY A 68 -13.48 -37.64 -23.92
N LYS A 69 -14.44 -37.61 -22.99
CA LYS A 69 -14.78 -36.39 -22.22
C LYS A 69 -13.91 -36.17 -20.97
N GLY A 70 -13.08 -37.14 -20.57
CA GLY A 70 -12.22 -37.04 -19.39
C GLY A 70 -11.16 -35.93 -19.47
N ASN A 71 -10.66 -35.60 -20.68
CA ASN A 71 -9.59 -34.62 -20.83
C ASN A 71 -10.07 -33.16 -20.75
N LYS A 72 -11.37 -32.87 -20.99
CA LYS A 72 -11.92 -31.51 -20.83
C LYS A 72 -12.03 -31.07 -19.37
N LEU A 73 -12.08 -32.02 -18.43
CA LEU A 73 -12.16 -31.69 -17.00
C LEU A 73 -10.82 -31.22 -16.42
N GLN A 74 -9.68 -31.59 -17.03
CA GLN A 74 -8.37 -31.11 -16.60
C GLN A 74 -8.09 -29.67 -17.05
N LEU A 75 -8.65 -29.23 -18.19
CA LEU A 75 -8.43 -27.85 -18.69
C LEU A 75 -9.14 -26.79 -17.84
N LEU A 76 -10.27 -27.13 -17.21
CA LEU A 76 -11.03 -26.21 -16.35
C LEU A 76 -10.35 -25.93 -15.01
N ARG A 77 -9.46 -26.81 -14.53
CA ARG A 77 -8.68 -26.58 -13.29
C ARG A 77 -7.64 -25.46 -13.41
N GLY A 78 -7.17 -25.14 -14.63
CA GLY A 78 -6.18 -24.09 -14.84
C GLY A 78 -6.73 -22.67 -14.68
N ALA A 79 -8.00 -22.46 -15.04
CA ALA A 79 -8.63 -21.13 -14.96
C ALA A 79 -8.86 -20.68 -13.51
N ASP A 80 -9.12 -21.63 -12.59
CA ASP A 80 -9.40 -21.32 -11.19
C ASP A 80 -8.13 -20.87 -10.40
N VAL A 81 -6.95 -21.31 -10.84
CA VAL A 81 -5.66 -20.89 -10.22
C VAL A 81 -5.34 -19.43 -10.53
N GLY A 82 -5.63 -18.96 -11.74
CA GLY A 82 -5.39 -17.58 -12.15
C GLY A 82 -6.20 -16.56 -11.33
N TRP A 83 -7.48 -16.85 -11.08
CA TRP A 83 -8.34 -15.99 -10.25
C TRP A 83 -7.91 -15.97 -8.79
N THR A 84 -7.40 -17.09 -8.28
CA THR A 84 -6.89 -17.19 -6.90
C THR A 84 -5.68 -16.28 -6.69
N LEU A 85 -4.71 -16.32 -7.61
CA LEU A 85 -3.56 -15.42 -7.60
C LEU A 85 -3.98 -13.95 -7.74
N PHE A 86 -4.94 -13.67 -8.62
CA PHE A 86 -5.42 -12.31 -8.84
C PHE A 86 -6.12 -11.72 -7.60
N LEU A 87 -6.97 -12.49 -6.91
CA LEU A 87 -7.74 -11.98 -5.77
C LEU A 87 -6.93 -11.81 -4.48
N ILE A 88 -5.81 -12.52 -4.35
CA ILE A 88 -4.99 -12.50 -3.12
C ILE A 88 -3.74 -11.64 -3.32
N VAL A 89 -2.99 -11.89 -4.40
CA VAL A 89 -1.67 -11.28 -4.58
C VAL A 89 -1.80 -9.85 -5.10
N LEU A 90 -2.74 -9.58 -6.03
CA LEU A 90 -2.83 -8.26 -6.63
C LEU A 90 -3.19 -7.17 -5.61
N PRO A 91 -4.21 -7.31 -4.73
CA PRO A 91 -4.51 -6.25 -3.78
C PRO A 91 -3.39 -6.03 -2.76
N PHE A 92 -2.69 -7.10 -2.34
CA PHE A 92 -1.53 -6.99 -1.46
C PHE A 92 -0.39 -6.18 -2.11
N VAL A 93 -0.02 -6.54 -3.35
CA VAL A 93 1.03 -5.84 -4.11
C VAL A 93 0.65 -4.39 -4.36
N VAL A 94 -0.61 -4.14 -4.72
CA VAL A 94 -1.12 -2.80 -4.99
C VAL A 94 -1.17 -1.94 -3.73
N PHE A 95 -1.65 -2.49 -2.62
CA PHE A 95 -1.63 -1.82 -1.32
C PHE A 95 -0.21 -1.41 -0.95
N GLY A 96 0.73 -2.38 -0.92
CA GLY A 96 2.11 -2.12 -0.54
C GLY A 96 2.82 -1.14 -1.48
N PHE A 97 2.54 -1.21 -2.79
CA PHE A 97 3.10 -0.28 -3.76
C PHE A 97 2.60 1.15 -3.57
N VAL A 98 1.27 1.33 -3.43
CA VAL A 98 0.68 2.66 -3.20
C VAL A 98 1.14 3.22 -1.85
N ASP A 99 1.10 2.42 -0.79
CA ASP A 99 1.58 2.82 0.54
C ASP A 99 3.05 3.28 0.49
N SER A 100 3.92 2.52 -0.19
CA SER A 100 5.33 2.90 -0.38
C SER A 100 5.51 4.22 -1.13
N ILE A 101 4.75 4.45 -2.20
CA ILE A 101 4.82 5.70 -2.97
C ILE A 101 4.43 6.89 -2.10
N PHE A 102 3.34 6.77 -1.35
CA PHE A 102 2.82 7.88 -0.56
C PHE A 102 3.59 8.10 0.73
N ALA A 103 4.19 7.07 1.32
CA ALA A 103 5.08 7.18 2.47
C ALA A 103 6.45 7.78 2.08
N PHE A 104 7.09 7.28 1.02
CA PHE A 104 8.47 7.66 0.65
C PHE A 104 8.54 8.64 -0.52
N ARG A 105 7.61 9.61 -0.59
CA ARG A 105 7.50 10.57 -1.71
C ARG A 105 8.89 11.03 -2.21
N PRO A 106 9.77 11.62 -1.38
CA PRO A 106 10.98 12.26 -1.86
C PRO A 106 12.01 11.28 -2.40
N VAL A 107 12.14 10.06 -1.88
CA VAL A 107 13.12 9.09 -2.42
C VAL A 107 12.79 8.67 -3.84
N PHE A 108 11.50 8.62 -4.21
CA PHE A 108 11.09 8.42 -5.60
C PHE A 108 11.23 9.69 -6.46
N PHE A 109 11.18 10.88 -5.83
CA PHE A 109 11.12 12.17 -6.52
C PHE A 109 12.42 12.98 -6.52
N ASN A 110 13.48 12.55 -5.81
CA ASN A 110 14.74 13.29 -5.69
C ASN A 110 15.72 13.01 -6.85
N LEU A 111 15.21 13.05 -8.07
CA LEU A 111 16.00 13.27 -9.29
C LEU A 111 15.90 14.75 -9.66
N ASN A 112 16.90 15.49 -9.19
CA ASN A 112 17.12 16.92 -9.27
C ASN A 112 16.76 17.59 -10.64
N ARG A 113 15.56 18.18 -10.79
CA ARG A 113 15.27 19.38 -11.62
C ARG A 113 13.80 19.83 -11.51
N SER A 114 13.63 21.13 -11.25
CA SER A 114 12.41 21.85 -10.84
C SER A 114 11.17 21.77 -11.74
N ASP A 115 11.24 21.25 -12.97
CA ASP A 115 10.09 21.23 -13.90
C ASP A 115 9.56 19.82 -14.18
N VAL A 116 10.25 18.76 -13.72
CA VAL A 116 9.86 17.36 -13.95
C VAL A 116 8.94 16.82 -12.84
N LEU A 117 8.87 17.52 -11.70
CA LEU A 117 8.16 17.08 -10.51
C LEU A 117 6.64 17.09 -10.69
N LEU A 118 6.06 18.16 -11.24
CA LEU A 118 4.63 18.19 -11.56
C LEU A 118 4.28 17.13 -12.62
N PHE A 119 5.17 16.92 -13.60
CA PHE A 119 4.98 15.92 -14.63
C PHE A 119 5.00 14.49 -14.07
N SER A 120 5.91 14.17 -13.15
CA SER A 120 6.00 12.82 -12.57
C SER A 120 4.85 12.50 -11.62
N PHE A 121 4.40 13.47 -10.81
CA PHE A 121 3.17 13.33 -10.02
C PHE A 121 1.95 13.12 -10.92
N THR A 122 1.80 13.93 -11.96
CA THR A 122 0.69 13.79 -12.91
C THR A 122 0.81 12.47 -13.65
N VAL A 123 2.00 12.01 -14.03
CA VAL A 123 2.20 10.75 -14.77
C VAL A 123 1.99 9.53 -13.90
N ALA A 124 2.51 9.47 -12.67
CA ALA A 124 2.27 8.33 -11.78
C ALA A 124 0.80 8.27 -11.35
N TYR A 125 0.21 9.42 -11.03
CA TYR A 125 -1.23 9.51 -10.74
C TYR A 125 -2.07 9.17 -11.97
N VAL A 126 -1.71 9.68 -13.16
CA VAL A 126 -2.38 9.34 -14.43
C VAL A 126 -2.15 7.88 -14.78
N GLU A 127 -1.01 7.27 -14.50
CA GLU A 127 -0.80 5.84 -14.73
C GLU A 127 -1.64 4.99 -13.78
N VAL A 128 -1.70 5.32 -12.49
CA VAL A 128 -2.57 4.62 -11.54
C VAL A 128 -4.04 4.82 -11.89
N VAL A 129 -4.45 6.04 -12.26
CA VAL A 129 -5.81 6.36 -12.69
C VAL A 129 -6.13 5.70 -14.03
N LEU A 130 -5.20 5.66 -14.99
CA LEU A 130 -5.38 4.98 -16.27
C LEU A 130 -5.43 3.47 -16.07
N LEU A 131 -4.57 2.89 -15.23
CA LEU A 131 -4.65 1.48 -14.87
C LEU A 131 -5.99 1.18 -14.19
N PHE A 132 -6.47 2.04 -13.30
CA PHE A 132 -7.79 1.93 -12.70
C PHE A 132 -8.92 2.03 -13.74
N LEU A 133 -8.87 3.03 -14.63
CA LEU A 133 -9.85 3.24 -15.69
C LEU A 133 -9.79 2.15 -16.79
N MET A 134 -8.65 1.52 -17.02
CA MET A 134 -8.46 0.47 -18.02
C MET A 134 -8.78 -0.93 -17.46
N THR A 135 -8.69 -1.13 -16.14
CA THR A 135 -8.94 -2.44 -15.52
C THR A 135 -10.24 -2.47 -14.73
N VAL A 136 -10.43 -1.55 -13.79
CA VAL A 136 -11.56 -1.55 -12.87
C VAL A 136 -12.84 -1.09 -13.55
N VAL A 137 -12.82 -0.04 -14.37
CA VAL A 137 -14.03 0.42 -15.07
C VAL A 137 -14.56 -0.63 -16.06
N PRO A 138 -13.76 -1.26 -16.93
CA PRO A 138 -14.26 -2.30 -17.82
C PRO A 138 -14.71 -3.53 -17.03
N LEU A 139 -13.97 -3.93 -15.99
CA LEU A 139 -14.39 -5.06 -15.16
C LEU A 139 -15.71 -4.77 -14.44
N THR A 140 -15.93 -3.57 -13.91
CA THR A 140 -17.19 -3.19 -13.25
C THR A 140 -18.34 -3.01 -14.24
N VAL A 141 -18.09 -2.48 -15.45
CA VAL A 141 -19.10 -2.38 -16.50
C VAL A 141 -19.50 -3.76 -17.02
N ILE A 142 -18.53 -4.60 -17.40
CA ILE A 142 -18.76 -6.01 -17.77
C ILE A 142 -19.52 -6.70 -16.65
N SER A 143 -19.18 -6.36 -15.41
CA SER A 143 -19.82 -6.89 -14.24
C SER A 143 -21.30 -6.49 -14.15
N VAL A 144 -21.60 -5.21 -14.02
CA VAL A 144 -22.98 -4.70 -13.90
C VAL A 144 -23.84 -5.10 -15.10
N SER A 145 -23.29 -5.02 -16.32
CA SER A 145 -23.97 -5.47 -17.53
C SER A 145 -24.26 -6.98 -17.49
N GLY A 146 -23.31 -7.79 -17.01
CA GLY A 146 -23.49 -9.22 -16.79
C GLY A 146 -24.59 -9.53 -15.77
N TYR A 147 -24.65 -8.77 -14.67
CA TYR A 147 -25.71 -8.89 -13.66
C TYR A 147 -27.09 -8.57 -14.21
N LEU A 148 -27.23 -7.43 -14.90
CA LEU A 148 -28.49 -7.00 -15.48
C LEU A 148 -28.95 -7.96 -16.57
N ALA A 149 -28.02 -8.46 -17.40
CA ALA A 149 -28.31 -9.51 -18.38
C ALA A 149 -28.75 -10.82 -17.71
N ALA A 150 -28.09 -11.23 -16.62
CA ALA A 150 -28.48 -12.43 -15.87
C ALA A 150 -29.86 -12.27 -15.22
N GLN A 151 -30.19 -11.10 -14.67
CA GLN A 151 -31.53 -10.82 -14.14
C GLN A 151 -32.59 -10.78 -15.24
N ALA A 152 -32.33 -10.10 -16.36
CA ALA A 152 -33.26 -10.02 -17.48
C ALA A 152 -33.49 -11.40 -18.10
N TRP A 153 -32.43 -12.19 -18.28
CA TRP A 153 -32.51 -13.55 -18.77
C TRP A 153 -33.24 -14.47 -17.79
N GLY A 154 -33.01 -14.32 -16.48
CA GLY A 154 -33.74 -15.05 -15.46
C GLY A 154 -35.25 -14.77 -15.48
N LYS A 155 -35.64 -13.50 -15.62
CA LYS A 155 -37.05 -13.11 -15.78
C LYS A 155 -37.66 -13.62 -17.08
N GLY A 156 -36.93 -13.52 -18.19
CA GLY A 156 -37.37 -14.02 -19.50
C GLY A 156 -37.53 -15.54 -19.52
N ALA A 157 -36.54 -16.28 -19.01
CA ALA A 157 -36.60 -17.74 -18.94
C ALA A 157 -37.73 -18.24 -18.01
N LEU A 158 -38.03 -17.51 -16.93
CA LEU A 158 -39.19 -17.81 -16.08
C LEU A 158 -40.52 -17.51 -16.79
N ALA A 159 -40.61 -16.38 -17.50
CA ALA A 159 -41.80 -16.01 -18.27
C ALA A 159 -42.07 -16.99 -19.42
N GLU A 160 -41.05 -17.34 -20.21
CA GLU A 160 -41.14 -18.36 -21.26
C GLU A 160 -41.50 -19.74 -20.68
N ALA A 161 -40.93 -20.12 -19.52
CA ALA A 161 -41.29 -21.37 -18.87
C ALA A 161 -42.74 -21.38 -18.38
N GLU A 162 -43.29 -20.24 -17.96
CA GLU A 162 -44.69 -20.09 -17.56
C GLU A 162 -45.63 -20.10 -18.77
N GLU A 163 -45.25 -19.43 -19.86
CA GLU A 163 -46.02 -19.35 -21.10
C GLU A 163 -46.03 -20.69 -21.86
N ALA A 164 -44.89 -21.38 -21.92
CA ALA A 164 -44.82 -22.76 -22.41
C ALA A 164 -45.57 -23.76 -21.50
N ASP A 165 -45.83 -23.40 -20.23
CA ASP A 165 -46.73 -24.16 -19.37
C ASP A 165 -48.18 -23.98 -19.80
N LYS A 166 -48.61 -22.73 -19.99
CA LYS A 166 -49.96 -22.36 -20.44
C LYS A 166 -50.29 -22.92 -21.82
N LEU A 167 -49.36 -22.85 -22.79
CA LEU A 167 -49.60 -23.33 -24.15
C LEU A 167 -49.77 -24.86 -24.22
N HIS A 168 -49.06 -25.60 -23.37
CA HIS A 168 -49.15 -27.06 -23.32
C HIS A 168 -50.39 -27.58 -22.57
N ASP A 169 -51.00 -26.79 -21.69
CA ASP A 169 -52.21 -27.16 -20.95
C ASP A 169 -53.39 -27.47 -21.88
N HIS A 170 -53.40 -26.86 -23.07
CA HIS A 170 -54.38 -27.12 -24.12
C HIS A 170 -54.20 -28.44 -24.88
N THR A 171 -53.06 -29.13 -24.72
CA THR A 171 -52.75 -30.38 -25.44
C THR A 171 -53.05 -31.66 -24.67
N GLY A 172 -53.48 -31.56 -23.40
CA GLY A 172 -53.96 -32.69 -22.61
C GLY A 172 -52.85 -33.58 -22.03
N ALA A 173 -52.80 -33.61 -20.69
CA ALA A 173 -51.92 -34.43 -19.83
C ALA A 173 -50.44 -34.01 -19.78
N LYS A 174 -50.14 -33.00 -18.95
CA LYS A 174 -48.78 -32.72 -18.49
C LYS A 174 -48.53 -33.42 -17.15
N ASP A 175 -47.44 -34.20 -17.07
CA ASP A 175 -46.92 -34.70 -15.80
C ASP A 175 -46.31 -33.50 -15.03
N PRO A 176 -46.90 -33.06 -13.89
CA PRO A 176 -46.40 -31.93 -13.11
C PRO A 176 -44.94 -32.11 -12.66
N ALA A 177 -44.44 -33.35 -12.63
CA ALA A 177 -43.06 -33.64 -12.32
C ALA A 177 -42.07 -33.14 -13.39
N GLU A 178 -42.46 -33.06 -14.67
CA GLU A 178 -41.57 -32.58 -15.75
C GLU A 178 -41.41 -31.06 -15.72
N THR A 179 -42.50 -30.32 -15.49
CA THR A 179 -42.45 -28.86 -15.35
C THR A 179 -41.57 -28.46 -14.15
N GLN A 180 -41.69 -29.14 -13.02
CA GLN A 180 -40.86 -28.85 -11.84
C GLN A 180 -39.37 -29.14 -12.10
N LYS A 181 -39.04 -30.14 -12.92
CA LYS A 181 -37.66 -30.43 -13.32
C LYS A 181 -37.05 -29.30 -14.14
N ARG A 182 -37.78 -28.76 -15.14
CA ARG A 182 -37.28 -27.65 -15.97
C ARG A 182 -37.00 -26.40 -15.13
N LYS A 183 -37.90 -26.04 -14.22
CA LYS A 183 -37.73 -24.89 -13.32
C LYS A 183 -36.45 -24.99 -12.47
N ARG A 184 -36.11 -26.18 -11.97
CA ARG A 184 -34.87 -26.39 -11.19
C ARG A 184 -33.60 -26.26 -12.03
N VAL A 185 -33.58 -26.82 -13.25
CA VAL A 185 -32.41 -26.73 -14.14
C VAL A 185 -32.10 -25.27 -14.48
N VAL A 186 -33.12 -24.49 -14.82
CA VAL A 186 -32.97 -23.05 -15.11
C VAL A 186 -32.45 -22.30 -13.87
N SER A 187 -32.93 -22.64 -12.67
CA SER A 187 -32.46 -22.02 -11.42
C SER A 187 -30.96 -22.23 -11.18
N TYR A 188 -30.42 -23.43 -11.42
CA TYR A 188 -28.99 -23.71 -11.25
C TYR A 188 -28.10 -22.97 -12.26
N GLU A 189 -28.53 -22.86 -13.52
CA GLU A 189 -27.79 -22.08 -14.52
C GLU A 189 -27.73 -20.58 -14.15
N VAL A 190 -28.84 -20.03 -13.66
CA VAL A 190 -28.89 -18.64 -13.17
C VAL A 190 -27.95 -18.45 -11.98
N GLN A 191 -27.96 -19.36 -11.00
CA GLN A 191 -27.06 -19.31 -9.85
C GLN A 191 -25.59 -19.39 -10.25
N ARG A 192 -25.24 -20.27 -11.20
CA ARG A 192 -23.87 -20.41 -11.70
C ARG A 192 -23.39 -19.15 -12.43
N LYS A 193 -24.24 -18.56 -13.28
CA LYS A 193 -23.93 -17.28 -13.96
C LYS A 193 -23.77 -16.14 -12.96
N ALA A 194 -24.64 -16.08 -11.94
CA ALA A 194 -24.54 -15.09 -10.86
C ALA A 194 -23.25 -15.25 -10.05
N LEU A 195 -22.80 -16.49 -9.78
CA LEU A 195 -21.56 -16.72 -9.04
C LEU A 195 -20.29 -16.32 -9.82
N ASN A 196 -20.25 -16.65 -11.11
CA ASN A 196 -19.19 -16.17 -12.02
C ASN A 196 -19.16 -14.64 -12.10
N PHE A 197 -20.28 -14.01 -11.80
CA PHE A 197 -20.43 -12.57 -11.82
C PHE A 197 -20.01 -11.90 -10.48
N LEU A 198 -20.28 -12.54 -9.34
CA LEU A 198 -19.87 -12.05 -8.02
C LEU A 198 -18.35 -12.02 -7.81
N LEU A 199 -17.62 -12.97 -8.41
CA LEU A 199 -16.16 -13.10 -8.28
C LEU A 199 -15.37 -11.84 -8.72
N PRO A 200 -15.55 -11.29 -9.94
CA PRO A 200 -14.86 -10.07 -10.35
C PRO A 200 -15.33 -8.83 -9.57
N GLY A 201 -16.61 -8.76 -9.19
CA GLY A 201 -17.14 -7.66 -8.37
C GLY A 201 -16.48 -7.59 -7.00
N TYR A 202 -16.31 -8.74 -6.34
CA TYR A 202 -15.60 -8.85 -5.08
C TYR A 202 -14.13 -8.43 -5.20
N GLY A 203 -13.44 -8.90 -6.24
CA GLY A 203 -12.07 -8.51 -6.53
C GLY A 203 -11.90 -7.01 -6.74
N ALA A 204 -12.82 -6.38 -7.47
CA ALA A 204 -12.81 -4.94 -7.69
C ALA A 204 -12.96 -4.14 -6.39
N VAL A 205 -13.81 -4.59 -5.46
CA VAL A 205 -14.01 -3.94 -4.16
C VAL A 205 -12.76 -4.06 -3.28
N ILE A 206 -12.14 -5.24 -3.19
CA ILE A 206 -10.89 -5.38 -2.41
C ILE A 206 -9.79 -4.51 -3.04
N PHE A 207 -9.66 -4.53 -4.36
CA PHE A 207 -8.65 -3.73 -5.06
C PHE A 207 -8.82 -2.23 -4.80
N LEU A 208 -10.05 -1.71 -4.89
CA LEU A 208 -10.33 -0.31 -4.54
C LEU A 208 -10.02 -0.02 -3.07
N GLY A 209 -10.37 -0.94 -2.16
CA GLY A 209 -10.03 -0.83 -0.74
C GLY A 209 -8.52 -0.79 -0.50
N ALA A 210 -7.76 -1.62 -1.21
CA ALA A 210 -6.29 -1.66 -1.16
C ALA A 210 -5.68 -0.35 -1.66
N LEU A 211 -6.18 0.21 -2.77
CA LEU A 211 -5.74 1.51 -3.28
C LEU A 211 -5.98 2.63 -2.28
N LEU A 212 -7.21 2.76 -1.79
CA LEU A 212 -7.58 3.83 -0.85
C LEU A 212 -6.89 3.67 0.50
N GLY A 213 -6.73 2.43 0.96
CA GLY A 213 -6.01 2.10 2.18
C GLY A 213 -4.53 2.49 2.10
N GLY A 214 -3.85 2.12 1.01
CA GLY A 214 -2.44 2.48 0.81
C GLY A 214 -2.25 3.99 0.66
N LEU A 215 -3.18 4.68 -0.03
CA LEU A 215 -3.15 6.14 -0.16
C LEU A 215 -3.25 6.83 1.22
N PHE A 216 -4.23 6.41 2.02
CA PHE A 216 -4.50 7.01 3.32
C PHE A 216 -3.37 6.74 4.31
N LEU A 217 -2.98 5.46 4.47
CA LEU A 217 -1.94 5.06 5.42
C LEU A 217 -0.56 5.60 5.01
N GLY A 218 -0.22 5.58 3.73
CA GLY A 218 1.04 6.12 3.24
C GLY A 218 1.12 7.63 3.44
N THR A 219 0.01 8.35 3.26
CA THR A 219 -0.07 9.79 3.56
C THR A 219 0.05 10.07 5.05
N ALA A 220 -0.55 9.24 5.92
CA ALA A 220 -0.40 9.39 7.37
C ALA A 220 1.06 9.21 7.81
N VAL A 221 1.75 8.17 7.30
CA VAL A 221 3.19 7.95 7.59
C VAL A 221 4.04 9.14 7.12
N TRP A 222 3.70 9.70 5.96
CA TRP A 222 4.37 10.88 5.42
C TRP A 222 4.21 12.09 6.34
N GLU A 223 2.98 12.52 6.64
CA GLU A 223 2.73 13.75 7.41
C GLU A 223 3.25 13.64 8.85
N GLU A 224 3.09 12.48 9.49
CA GLU A 224 3.45 12.32 10.91
C GLU A 224 4.96 12.16 11.15
N ASN A 225 5.69 11.53 10.22
CA ASN A 225 7.08 11.11 10.47
C ASN A 225 8.05 11.55 9.36
N LEU A 226 7.81 11.07 8.14
CA LEU A 226 8.82 11.20 7.07
C LEU A 226 8.95 12.63 6.55
N HIS A 227 7.89 13.43 6.55
CA HIS A 227 7.95 14.84 6.15
C HIS A 227 8.98 15.61 6.97
N ALA A 228 9.01 15.39 8.29
CA ALA A 228 9.97 16.04 9.17
C ALA A 228 11.42 15.62 8.86
N TYR A 229 11.65 14.31 8.67
CA TYR A 229 12.95 13.78 8.26
C TYR A 229 13.45 14.41 6.96
N TYR A 230 12.65 14.40 5.89
CA TYR A 230 13.09 14.91 4.60
C TYR A 230 13.28 16.43 4.59
N THR A 231 12.43 17.16 5.32
CA THR A 231 12.55 18.61 5.46
C THR A 231 13.85 18.97 6.16
N LEU A 232 14.16 18.32 7.28
CA LEU A 232 15.39 18.59 8.05
C LEU A 232 16.65 18.13 7.31
N SER A 233 16.61 16.95 6.68
CA SER A 233 17.75 16.40 5.92
C SER A 233 18.07 17.21 4.65
N GLY A 234 17.07 17.87 4.05
CA GLY A 234 17.24 18.73 2.88
C GLY A 234 17.76 20.14 3.20
N MET A 235 17.79 20.52 4.48
CA MET A 235 18.26 21.83 4.93
C MET A 235 19.77 21.82 5.23
N GLN A 236 20.38 23.01 5.23
CA GLN A 236 21.81 23.17 5.51
C GLN A 236 22.15 22.90 6.97
N THR A 237 23.39 22.47 7.22
CA THR A 237 23.92 22.28 8.57
C THR A 237 25.05 23.26 8.80
N TYR A 238 24.91 24.10 9.81
CA TYR A 238 25.93 25.09 10.16
C TYR A 238 26.58 24.76 11.49
N VAL A 239 27.91 24.85 11.51
CA VAL A 239 28.73 24.56 12.70
C VAL A 239 29.44 25.82 13.17
N SER A 240 29.69 25.91 14.48
CA SER A 240 30.35 27.07 15.09
C SER A 240 29.63 28.40 14.80
N VAL A 241 28.29 28.38 14.85
CA VAL A 241 27.48 29.59 14.69
C VAL A 241 27.55 30.45 15.96
N ASP A 242 27.71 31.75 15.78
CA ASP A 242 27.68 32.71 16.88
C ASP A 242 26.28 33.31 16.97
N PRO A 243 25.55 33.12 18.09
CA PRO A 243 24.17 33.57 18.19
C PRO A 243 24.04 35.10 18.28
N SER A 244 25.15 35.82 18.45
CA SER A 244 25.16 37.29 18.52
C SER A 244 25.07 37.97 17.14
N PHE A 245 25.25 37.22 16.04
CA PHE A 245 25.08 37.73 14.69
C PHE A 245 23.66 37.51 14.18
N SER A 246 23.29 38.28 13.14
CA SER A 246 21.97 38.17 12.54
C SER A 246 21.72 36.79 11.93
N SER A 247 20.49 36.30 12.05
CA SER A 247 20.08 35.01 11.50
C SER A 247 19.96 34.99 9.98
N MET A 248 19.97 36.13 9.28
CA MET A 248 19.66 36.22 7.84
C MET A 248 20.41 35.22 6.94
N GLY A 249 21.66 34.89 7.29
CA GLY A 249 22.48 33.90 6.55
C GLY A 249 22.21 32.43 6.90
N TYR A 250 21.31 32.16 7.85
CA TYR A 250 21.04 30.84 8.41
C TYR A 250 19.57 30.43 8.24
N TRP A 251 18.82 31.11 7.39
CA TRP A 251 17.40 30.84 7.15
C TRP A 251 17.09 29.55 6.41
N ASP A 252 18.09 28.89 5.87
CA ASP A 252 18.00 27.57 5.25
C ASP A 252 18.58 26.47 6.16
N THR A 253 18.90 26.81 7.42
CA THR A 253 19.42 25.85 8.38
C THR A 253 18.35 24.86 8.81
N GLY A 254 18.71 23.58 8.88
CA GLY A 254 17.94 22.54 9.54
C GLY A 254 18.57 22.16 10.87
N ARG A 255 19.89 22.31 10.97
CA ARG A 255 20.71 21.95 12.14
C ARG A 255 21.77 23.01 12.35
N VAL A 256 21.85 23.52 13.58
CA VAL A 256 22.86 24.49 13.98
C VAL A 256 23.63 23.94 15.17
N ILE A 257 24.95 24.02 15.11
CA ILE A 257 25.82 23.80 16.26
C ILE A 257 26.47 25.14 16.59
N PHE A 258 26.14 25.68 17.76
CA PHE A 258 26.66 26.96 18.22
C PHE A 258 28.10 26.84 18.72
N LYS A 259 28.82 27.95 18.69
CA LYS A 259 30.17 28.04 19.27
C LYS A 259 30.15 27.78 20.79
N GLU A 260 31.27 27.36 21.33
CA GLU A 260 31.44 27.08 22.77
C GLU A 260 31.17 28.29 23.68
N GLY A 261 30.38 28.11 24.73
CA GLY A 261 29.93 29.20 25.62
C GLY A 261 28.62 29.85 25.18
N SER A 262 28.00 29.33 24.12
CA SER A 262 26.60 29.61 23.81
C SER A 262 25.68 28.74 24.65
N ALA A 263 24.63 29.34 25.21
CA ALA A 263 23.66 28.70 26.08
C ALA A 263 22.28 29.34 25.91
N ILE A 264 21.24 28.69 26.44
CA ILE A 264 19.90 29.27 26.54
C ILE A 264 19.92 30.32 27.66
N ASP A 265 19.48 31.55 27.37
CA ASP A 265 19.25 32.57 28.40
C ASP A 265 17.83 32.42 28.96
N ALA A 266 17.66 31.44 29.85
CA ALA A 266 16.38 31.13 30.47
C ALA A 266 15.79 32.33 31.26
N ALA A 267 16.64 33.24 31.75
CA ALA A 267 16.19 34.44 32.46
C ALA A 267 15.41 35.42 31.55
N LYS A 268 15.57 35.30 30.23
CA LYS A 268 14.83 36.08 29.22
C LYS A 268 13.78 35.25 28.48
N ALA A 269 13.42 34.09 29.03
CA ALA A 269 12.36 33.27 28.47
C ALA A 269 10.99 33.95 28.60
N SER A 270 10.10 33.66 27.65
CA SER A 270 8.72 34.10 27.68
C SER A 270 7.78 33.01 27.18
N SER A 271 6.48 33.17 27.45
CA SER A 271 5.47 32.19 27.08
C SER A 271 4.19 32.86 26.60
N PHE A 272 3.62 32.32 25.53
CA PHE A 272 2.29 32.67 25.03
C PHE A 272 1.35 31.47 25.24
N LYS A 273 0.07 31.72 25.58
CA LYS A 273 -0.90 30.63 25.84
C LYS A 273 -2.13 30.81 24.94
N GLU A 274 -2.48 29.74 24.22
CA GLU A 274 -3.68 29.68 23.38
C GLU A 274 -4.50 28.42 23.73
N ALA A 275 -5.81 28.57 23.92
CA ALA A 275 -6.77 27.55 24.38
C ALA A 275 -6.40 26.83 25.69
N ASN A 276 -5.37 25.97 25.68
CA ASN A 276 -4.77 25.32 26.85
C ASN A 276 -3.29 24.93 26.64
N VAL A 277 -2.71 25.27 25.50
CA VAL A 277 -1.35 24.92 25.13
C VAL A 277 -0.45 26.14 25.37
N LYS A 278 0.68 25.94 26.06
CA LYS A 278 1.65 26.99 26.35
C LYS A 278 2.83 26.89 25.37
N TYR A 279 3.05 27.94 24.61
CA TYR A 279 4.17 28.09 23.69
C TYR A 279 5.27 28.87 24.37
N CYS A 280 6.44 28.26 24.52
CA CYS A 280 7.58 28.80 25.24
C CYS A 280 8.68 29.21 24.26
N ALA A 281 9.35 30.32 24.53
CA ALA A 281 10.50 30.78 23.74
C ALA A 281 11.58 31.35 24.66
N ALA A 282 12.84 30.99 24.43
CA ALA A 282 14.00 31.53 25.14
C ALA A 282 15.13 31.84 24.15
N PRO A 283 15.83 32.99 24.29
CA PRO A 283 16.88 33.36 23.34
C PRO A 283 18.15 32.54 23.58
N VAL A 284 18.89 32.25 22.50
CA VAL A 284 20.23 31.67 22.57
C VAL A 284 21.24 32.81 22.66
N THR A 285 22.10 32.78 23.66
CA THR A 285 23.08 33.84 23.91
C THR A 285 24.47 33.24 24.07
N ARG A 286 25.51 34.09 24.00
CA ARG A 286 26.91 33.69 24.20
C ARG A 286 27.56 34.62 25.23
N GLY A 287 27.93 34.05 26.39
CA GLY A 287 28.49 34.79 27.52
C GLY A 287 27.48 35.67 28.28
N ALA A 288 27.91 36.29 29.38
CA ALA A 288 27.05 37.06 30.29
C ALA A 288 26.52 38.39 29.72
N SER A 289 26.95 38.77 28.52
CA SER A 289 26.70 40.06 27.89
C SER A 289 26.43 39.92 26.39
N SER A 290 25.64 38.93 25.99
CA SER A 290 25.06 38.96 24.64
C SER A 290 24.26 40.26 24.51
N GLY A 291 24.51 41.02 23.45
CA GLY A 291 23.91 42.33 23.25
C GLY A 291 22.38 42.31 23.26
N THR A 292 21.78 43.49 23.05
CA THR A 292 20.32 43.62 22.94
C THR A 292 19.75 42.91 21.72
N HIS A 293 20.56 42.29 20.86
CA HIS A 293 20.12 41.64 19.62
C HIS A 293 20.20 40.12 19.71
N THR A 294 19.11 39.42 19.37
CA THR A 294 19.04 37.96 19.38
C THR A 294 18.08 37.44 18.30
N ASP A 295 18.61 36.73 17.32
CA ASP A 295 17.79 36.18 16.23
C ASP A 295 17.58 34.66 16.34
N PHE A 296 18.27 34.00 17.27
CA PHE A 296 18.13 32.56 17.53
C PHE A 296 17.35 32.30 18.80
N TRP A 297 16.30 31.49 18.69
CA TRP A 297 15.37 31.23 19.76
C TRP A 297 15.13 29.74 19.92
N VAL A 298 15.26 29.25 21.15
CA VAL A 298 14.82 27.91 21.51
C VAL A 298 13.34 27.96 21.82
N VAL A 299 12.59 27.04 21.23
CA VAL A 299 11.14 26.97 21.38
C VAL A 299 10.70 25.60 21.84
N GLY A 300 9.49 25.55 22.39
CA GLY A 300 8.83 24.30 22.72
C GLY A 300 7.45 24.51 23.30
N VAL A 301 6.70 23.41 23.40
CA VAL A 301 5.32 23.39 23.88
C VAL A 301 5.28 22.80 25.29
N ASP A 302 4.56 23.47 26.19
CA ASP A 302 4.31 23.08 27.58
C ASP A 302 5.58 22.79 28.42
N CYS A 303 6.70 23.40 28.04
CA CYS A 303 8.01 23.22 28.67
C CYS A 303 8.56 24.49 29.35
N CYS A 304 7.64 25.32 29.86
CA CYS A 304 7.98 26.45 30.73
C CYS A 304 6.95 26.62 31.85
N GLY A 305 7.43 26.99 33.04
CA GLY A 305 6.67 27.11 34.29
C GLY A 305 6.92 28.44 34.97
N VAL A 306 6.01 28.90 35.83
CA VAL A 306 6.27 30.07 36.67
C VAL A 306 6.74 29.56 38.02
N ASN A 307 7.92 29.99 38.44
CA ASN A 307 8.50 29.70 39.75
C ASN A 307 7.76 30.43 40.87
N GLN A 308 8.06 30.05 42.12
CA GLN A 308 7.46 30.68 43.32
C GLN A 308 7.77 32.18 43.44
N ASP A 309 8.88 32.63 42.84
CA ASP A 309 9.32 34.02 42.81
C ASP A 309 8.73 34.82 41.62
N GLY A 310 7.89 34.18 40.80
CA GLY A 310 7.28 34.79 39.62
C GLY A 310 8.17 34.80 38.37
N THR A 311 9.39 34.22 38.44
CA THR A 311 10.24 34.06 37.26
C THR A 311 9.75 32.91 36.38
N LEU A 312 9.99 33.00 35.07
CA LEU A 312 9.67 31.91 34.15
C LEU A 312 10.85 30.91 34.14
N GLU A 313 10.60 29.69 34.55
CA GLU A 313 11.50 28.56 34.37
C GLU A 313 11.31 27.98 32.96
N PHE A 314 12.42 27.79 32.24
CA PHE A 314 12.41 27.24 30.89
C PHE A 314 13.19 25.93 30.88
N PHE A 315 12.52 24.84 30.46
CA PHE A 315 13.05 23.49 30.53
C PHE A 315 12.83 22.68 29.24
N CYS A 316 12.70 23.37 28.10
CA CYS A 316 12.54 22.71 26.80
C CYS A 316 13.85 22.09 26.30
N GLY A 317 13.76 20.86 25.76
CA GLY A 317 14.92 20.17 25.19
C GLY A 317 15.99 19.84 26.23
N ASP A 318 17.24 19.75 25.78
CA ASP A 318 18.35 19.32 26.63
C ASP A 318 18.95 20.51 27.40
N HIS A 319 18.09 21.36 28.00
CA HIS A 319 18.48 22.63 28.62
C HIS A 319 19.48 22.49 29.78
N ASP A 320 19.40 21.39 30.54
CA ASP A 320 20.28 21.10 31.68
C ASP A 320 21.59 20.41 31.29
N ALA A 321 21.77 20.02 30.02
CA ALA A 321 22.98 19.33 29.61
C ALA A 321 24.10 20.35 29.32
N ASP A 322 25.17 20.30 30.13
CA ASP A 322 26.33 21.22 30.04
C ASP A 322 26.98 21.32 28.65
N HIS A 323 26.80 20.30 27.81
CA HIS A 323 27.36 20.20 26.47
C HIS A 323 26.34 20.37 25.36
N ALA A 324 25.06 20.60 25.69
CA ALA A 324 24.04 20.94 24.71
C ALA A 324 24.33 22.31 24.13
N ARG A 325 24.69 22.33 22.84
CA ARG A 325 24.98 23.54 22.05
C ARG A 325 24.40 23.43 20.64
N GLY A 326 23.57 22.42 20.42
CA GLY A 326 22.92 22.13 19.15
C GLY A 326 21.47 22.58 19.16
N GLY A 327 20.96 22.88 17.98
CA GLY A 327 19.55 23.12 17.75
C GLY A 327 19.11 22.53 16.42
N THR A 328 17.97 21.84 16.44
CA THR A 328 17.28 21.41 15.22
C THR A 328 16.17 22.39 14.94
N ARG A 329 16.01 22.84 13.69
CA ARG A 329 15.00 23.83 13.34
C ARG A 329 13.58 23.34 13.64
N ASP A 330 12.77 24.26 14.15
CA ASP A 330 11.33 24.08 14.17
C ASP A 330 10.76 24.28 12.75
N ILE A 331 10.10 23.23 12.26
CA ILE A 331 9.56 23.15 10.89
C ILE A 331 8.03 23.19 10.89
N ASP A 332 7.40 23.26 12.06
CA ASP A 332 5.96 23.24 12.21
C ASP A 332 5.40 24.65 12.00
N SER A 333 4.75 24.85 10.85
CA SER A 333 4.16 26.14 10.49
C SER A 333 3.01 26.54 11.42
N ASP A 334 2.31 25.57 12.02
CA ASP A 334 1.12 25.82 12.80
C ASP A 334 1.47 26.42 14.16
N SER A 335 2.60 25.99 14.74
CA SER A 335 3.12 26.52 16.01
C SER A 335 4.02 27.75 15.87
N THR A 336 4.66 27.93 14.70
CA THR A 336 5.55 29.07 14.41
C THR A 336 4.91 30.43 14.72
N GLY A 337 3.63 30.63 14.38
CA GLY A 337 2.92 31.88 14.66
C GLY A 337 2.80 32.18 16.16
N TYR A 338 2.57 31.16 16.97
CA TYR A 338 2.47 31.29 18.42
C TYR A 338 3.83 31.51 19.09
N PHE A 339 4.90 30.89 18.55
CA PHE A 339 6.27 31.18 19.01
C PHE A 339 6.68 32.63 18.72
N LYS A 340 6.27 33.21 17.58
CA LYS A 340 6.48 34.64 17.30
C LYS A 340 5.82 35.54 18.36
N LEU A 341 4.62 35.19 18.83
CA LEU A 341 3.95 35.95 19.91
C LEU A 341 4.71 35.85 21.24
N ALA A 342 5.26 34.67 21.59
CA ALA A 342 6.09 34.50 22.77
C ALA A 342 7.39 35.33 22.67
N VAL A 343 8.02 35.36 21.49
CA VAL A 343 9.18 36.22 21.21
C VAL A 343 8.80 37.70 21.30
N ASP A 344 7.68 38.13 20.72
CA ASP A 344 7.21 39.51 20.81
C ASP A 344 6.97 39.96 22.25
N GLN A 345 6.55 39.04 23.12
CA GLN A 345 6.42 39.32 24.55
C GLN A 345 7.81 39.47 25.20
N ALA A 346 8.74 38.54 24.93
CA ALA A 346 10.11 38.62 25.44
C ALA A 346 10.83 39.91 25.01
N THR A 347 10.69 40.31 23.75
CA THR A 347 11.33 41.53 23.22
C THR A 347 10.84 42.78 23.92
N LYS A 348 9.54 42.89 24.15
CA LYS A 348 8.95 44.02 24.88
C LYS A 348 9.31 44.02 26.35
N THR A 349 9.30 42.86 27.01
CA THR A 349 9.60 42.73 28.44
C THR A 349 11.07 43.02 28.76
N PHE A 350 11.99 42.53 27.93
CA PHE A 350 13.43 42.58 28.20
C PHE A 350 14.20 43.59 27.33
N GLY A 351 13.50 44.35 26.48
CA GLY A 351 14.13 45.34 25.59
C GLY A 351 15.04 44.73 24.53
N LEU A 352 14.68 43.56 24.02
CA LEU A 352 15.45 42.85 22.99
C LEU A 352 15.05 43.32 21.59
N THR A 353 16.00 43.24 20.68
CA THR A 353 15.87 43.54 19.25
C THR A 353 16.00 42.24 18.48
N VAL A 354 15.02 41.96 17.63
CA VAL A 354 14.92 40.73 16.85
C VAL A 354 14.68 41.13 15.40
N SER A 355 15.30 40.41 14.47
CA SER A 355 15.04 40.54 13.05
C SER A 355 13.60 40.16 12.71
N ALA A 356 13.11 40.55 11.53
CA ALA A 356 11.72 40.29 11.11
C ALA A 356 11.32 38.81 11.16
N GLU A 357 12.29 37.91 11.03
CA GLU A 357 12.10 36.47 10.92
C GLU A 357 13.23 35.77 11.70
N PRO A 358 13.01 35.54 13.01
CA PRO A 358 13.93 34.79 13.85
C PRO A 358 13.97 33.30 13.47
N VAL A 359 15.07 32.63 13.83
CA VAL A 359 15.23 31.19 13.65
C VAL A 359 14.82 30.48 14.94
N PHE A 360 13.79 29.63 14.83
CA PHE A 360 13.28 28.80 15.91
C PHE A 360 13.94 27.42 15.91
N LEU A 361 14.39 26.98 17.07
CA LEU A 361 15.15 25.75 17.26
C LEU A 361 14.62 24.94 18.45
N HIS A 362 14.67 23.61 18.34
CA HIS A 362 14.57 22.67 19.45
C HIS A 362 15.98 22.40 19.97
N TRP A 363 16.25 22.69 21.25
CA TRP A 363 17.59 22.57 21.84
C TRP A 363 17.96 21.12 22.13
N LYS A 364 19.12 20.70 21.62
CA LYS A 364 19.59 19.32 21.71
C LYS A 364 21.10 19.22 21.86
N VAL A 365 21.56 18.18 22.54
CA VAL A 365 22.96 17.77 22.54
C VAL A 365 23.38 17.35 21.14
N ASP A 366 22.60 16.45 20.53
CA ASP A 366 22.82 15.98 19.17
C ASP A 366 21.65 16.43 18.27
N PRO A 367 21.85 17.43 17.38
CA PRO A 367 20.80 17.90 16.48
C PRO A 367 20.42 16.88 15.39
N LEU A 368 21.19 15.79 15.24
CA LEU A 368 20.88 14.68 14.32
C LEU A 368 19.85 13.70 14.92
N GLU A 369 19.72 13.66 16.25
CA GLU A 369 18.87 12.69 16.94
C GLU A 369 17.42 12.75 16.44
N ARG A 370 16.84 13.95 16.33
CA ARG A 370 15.45 14.14 15.89
C ARG A 370 15.21 13.64 14.46
N GLU A 371 16.19 13.83 13.58
CA GLU A 371 16.12 13.36 12.20
C GLU A 371 16.13 11.82 12.15
N LEU A 372 17.06 11.19 12.86
CA LEU A 372 17.16 9.73 12.93
C LEU A 372 15.91 9.11 13.59
N GLN A 373 15.38 9.75 14.64
CA GLN A 373 14.14 9.32 15.28
C GLN A 373 12.94 9.42 14.35
N ALA A 374 12.79 10.53 13.61
CA ALA A 374 11.71 10.69 12.64
C ALA A 374 11.79 9.65 11.52
N TRP A 375 13.00 9.34 11.04
CA TRP A 375 13.21 8.28 10.06
C TRP A 375 12.85 6.90 10.61
N ALA A 376 13.36 6.55 11.80
CA ALA A 376 13.10 5.27 12.44
C ALA A 376 11.60 5.08 12.72
N ALA A 377 10.93 6.07 13.30
CA ALA A 377 9.50 6.04 13.57
C ALA A 377 8.67 5.91 12.28
N GLY A 378 9.04 6.66 11.23
CA GLY A 378 8.39 6.57 9.92
C GLY A 378 8.56 5.20 9.26
N PHE A 379 9.76 4.62 9.36
CA PHE A 379 10.04 3.29 8.83
C PHE A 379 9.30 2.19 9.62
N ASP A 380 9.28 2.27 10.95
CA ASP A 380 8.56 1.33 11.81
C ASP A 380 7.05 1.40 11.55
N ALA A 381 6.48 2.60 11.43
CA ALA A 381 5.08 2.81 11.09
C ALA A 381 4.74 2.25 9.69
N PHE A 382 5.60 2.50 8.70
CA PHE A 382 5.46 1.94 7.35
C PHE A 382 5.48 0.41 7.37
N MET A 383 6.46 -0.21 8.05
CA MET A 383 6.55 -1.68 8.14
C MET A 383 5.33 -2.26 8.84
N PHE A 384 4.84 -1.60 9.88
CA PHE A 384 3.61 -1.99 10.57
C PHE A 384 2.39 -1.93 9.64
N HIS A 385 2.20 -0.83 8.90
CA HIS A 385 1.11 -0.68 7.93
C HIS A 385 1.21 -1.72 6.80
N LEU A 386 2.39 -1.95 6.26
CA LEU A 386 2.63 -2.94 5.20
C LEU A 386 2.24 -4.35 5.65
N ILE A 387 2.69 -4.77 6.84
CA ILE A 387 2.43 -6.11 7.38
C ILE A 387 0.95 -6.26 7.76
N ILE A 388 0.40 -5.34 8.55
CA ILE A 388 -0.97 -5.46 9.06
C ILE A 388 -2.00 -5.20 7.97
N GLY A 389 -1.85 -4.12 7.20
CA GLY A 389 -2.72 -3.80 6.07
C GLY A 389 -2.66 -4.91 5.01
N GLY A 390 -1.45 -5.36 4.67
CA GLY A 390 -1.26 -6.49 3.77
C GLY A 390 -1.93 -7.79 4.26
N ALA A 391 -1.78 -8.12 5.55
CA ALA A 391 -2.44 -9.28 6.16
C ALA A 391 -3.98 -9.16 6.12
N ILE A 392 -4.54 -7.97 6.39
CA ILE A 392 -5.99 -7.72 6.30
C ILE A 392 -6.49 -7.97 4.89
N PHE A 393 -5.85 -7.39 3.86
CA PHE A 393 -6.28 -7.59 2.47
C PHE A 393 -6.11 -9.05 2.00
N ALA A 394 -5.05 -9.73 2.44
CA ALA A 394 -4.87 -11.16 2.16
C ALA A 394 -5.95 -12.02 2.82
N LEU A 395 -6.29 -11.76 4.08
CA LEU A 395 -7.35 -12.47 4.81
C LEU A 395 -8.73 -12.21 4.20
N LEU A 396 -9.02 -10.97 3.79
CA LEU A 396 -10.24 -10.65 3.05
C LEU A 396 -10.28 -11.44 1.74
N GLY A 397 -9.22 -11.38 0.92
CA GLY A 397 -9.11 -12.15 -0.32
C GLY A 397 -9.36 -13.65 -0.12
N LEU A 398 -8.76 -14.25 0.90
CA LEU A 398 -8.96 -15.66 1.26
C LEU A 398 -10.40 -15.96 1.72
N ALA A 399 -10.98 -15.10 2.56
CA ALA A 399 -12.33 -15.27 3.07
C ALA A 399 -13.37 -15.21 1.94
N GLY A 400 -13.25 -14.24 1.03
CA GLY A 400 -14.15 -14.13 -0.11
C GLY A 400 -13.98 -15.27 -1.11
N LEU A 401 -12.74 -15.70 -1.37
CA LEU A 401 -12.50 -16.89 -2.19
C LEU A 401 -13.13 -18.13 -1.56
N GLY A 402 -12.93 -18.34 -0.25
CA GLY A 402 -13.52 -19.46 0.48
C GLY A 402 -15.05 -19.47 0.42
N LEU A 403 -15.68 -18.31 0.60
CA LEU A 403 -17.12 -18.13 0.48
C LEU A 403 -17.62 -18.49 -0.93
N LEU A 404 -16.94 -17.99 -1.96
CA LEU A 404 -17.32 -18.23 -3.35
C LEU A 404 -17.12 -19.69 -3.77
N MET A 405 -16.05 -20.33 -3.31
CA MET A 405 -15.81 -21.76 -3.55
C MET A 405 -16.86 -22.63 -2.84
N SER A 406 -17.27 -22.25 -1.62
CA SER A 406 -18.37 -22.91 -0.89
C SER A 406 -19.70 -22.80 -1.63
N MET A 407 -20.03 -21.60 -2.14
CA MET A 407 -21.22 -21.38 -2.96
C MET A 407 -21.17 -22.21 -4.25
N ARG A 408 -20.01 -22.27 -4.92
CA ARG A 408 -19.82 -23.06 -6.15
C ARG A 408 -20.03 -24.54 -5.90
N ALA A 409 -19.40 -25.07 -4.86
CA ALA A 409 -19.54 -26.46 -4.45
C ALA A 409 -21.01 -26.79 -4.09
N GLY A 410 -21.73 -25.85 -3.47
CA GLY A 410 -23.15 -25.99 -3.19
C GLY A 410 -24.01 -26.17 -4.45
N VAL A 411 -23.76 -25.35 -5.47
CA VAL A 411 -24.46 -25.43 -6.77
C VAL A 411 -24.12 -26.74 -7.51
N GLU A 412 -22.85 -27.13 -7.55
CA GLU A 412 -22.40 -28.37 -8.20
C GLU A 412 -22.96 -29.64 -7.49
N ASN A 413 -22.97 -29.64 -6.16
CA ASN A 413 -23.58 -30.72 -5.37
C ASN A 413 -25.09 -30.82 -5.56
N ALA A 414 -25.77 -29.68 -5.77
CA ALA A 414 -27.20 -29.67 -6.06
C ALA A 414 -27.50 -30.19 -7.47
N GLU A 415 -26.68 -29.83 -8.47
CA GLU A 415 -26.80 -30.31 -9.85
C GLU A 415 -26.58 -31.83 -9.96
N THR A 416 -25.56 -32.36 -9.27
CA THR A 416 -25.24 -33.80 -9.26
C THR A 416 -26.36 -34.62 -8.62
N LYS A 417 -26.83 -34.25 -7.41
CA LYS A 417 -27.96 -34.91 -6.75
C LYS A 417 -29.22 -34.92 -7.63
N PHE A 418 -29.48 -33.84 -8.36
CA PHE A 418 -30.60 -33.76 -9.27
C PHE A 418 -30.45 -34.70 -10.48
N ARG A 419 -29.26 -34.77 -11.09
CA ARG A 419 -28.97 -35.71 -12.18
C ARG A 419 -29.10 -37.18 -11.75
N ASP A 420 -28.60 -37.52 -10.57
CA ASP A 420 -28.68 -38.89 -10.05
C ASP A 420 -30.13 -39.29 -9.77
N ALA A 421 -30.93 -38.37 -9.20
CA ALA A 421 -32.36 -38.59 -9.00
C ALA A 421 -33.11 -38.83 -10.33
N GLN A 422 -32.75 -38.11 -11.40
CA GLN A 422 -33.32 -38.33 -12.73
C GLN A 422 -32.91 -39.68 -13.33
N LEU A 423 -31.66 -40.09 -13.17
CA LEU A 423 -31.16 -41.37 -13.64
C LEU A 423 -31.91 -42.53 -12.96
N MET A 424 -32.06 -42.45 -11.64
CA MET A 424 -32.80 -43.46 -10.86
C MET A 424 -34.28 -43.54 -11.22
N ALA A 425 -34.93 -42.39 -11.48
CA ALA A 425 -36.33 -42.37 -11.93
C ALA A 425 -36.50 -43.05 -13.30
N ARG A 426 -35.57 -42.83 -14.24
CA ARG A 426 -35.59 -43.49 -15.56
C ARG A 426 -35.41 -45.00 -15.44
N LEU A 427 -34.49 -45.46 -14.58
CA LEU A 427 -34.24 -46.89 -14.36
C LEU A 427 -35.46 -47.62 -13.77
N ARG A 428 -36.25 -46.96 -12.91
CA ARG A 428 -37.51 -47.54 -12.38
C ARG A 428 -38.63 -47.58 -13.42
N GLY A 429 -38.78 -46.53 -14.22
CA GLY A 429 -39.85 -46.45 -15.23
C GLY A 429 -39.74 -47.52 -16.33
N THR A 430 -38.52 -47.99 -16.63
CA THR A 430 -38.30 -49.03 -17.64
C THR A 430 -38.67 -50.45 -17.20
N SER A 431 -38.99 -50.71 -15.92
CA SER A 431 -39.20 -52.08 -15.42
C SER A 431 -40.66 -52.57 -15.46
N VAL A 432 -41.63 -51.78 -15.93
CA VAL A 432 -43.08 -52.10 -15.80
C VAL A 432 -43.74 -52.50 -17.14
N GLY A 433 -43.04 -52.40 -18.27
CA GLY A 433 -43.60 -52.67 -19.61
C GLY A 433 -43.38 -54.07 -20.19
N GLY A 434 -42.93 -55.04 -19.38
CA GLY A 434 -42.62 -56.40 -19.83
C GLY A 434 -43.38 -57.45 -19.02
N ALA A 435 -44.69 -57.52 -19.18
CA ALA A 435 -45.52 -58.66 -18.77
C ALA A 435 -46.66 -58.81 -19.78
#